data_AF-A0A7X6YK48-F1
#
_entry.id   AF-A0A7X6YK48-F1
#
_cell.length_a   1.000
_cell.length_b   1.000
_cell.length_c   1.000
_cell.angle_alpha   90.00
_cell.angle_beta   90.00
_cell.angle_gamma   90.00
#
_symmetry.space_group_name_H-M   'P 1'
#
loop_
_entity.id
_entity.type
_entity.pdbx_description
1 polymer ?
#
loop_
_entity_poly.entity_id
_entity_poly.type
_entity_poly.pdbx_seq_one_letter_code
_entity_poly.pdbx_strand_id
1 'polypeptide(L)'
;MREYATQMDAARKGIITEELKKVAEKEHMTVEELIPLVSVGKVVICANKNHKCLDPQGVGSMLKTKINVNLGVSRDCKDYDMEMKKVMEAVNMGAHAIMDLSSHGNTIPFRRKLTAECPAMIGTVPVYDSVIHYQRDLNTITAKDFIDVVRLHAEDGVDFVTLHCGITRKTIEQIKNHKRKMNIVSRGGSLIFAWMCMTGEENPFYEYYDEILDICREHDVTISLGDACRPGCLADASDVCQIEELVRLGELTKRAWEKDVQVIVEGPGHMPIDQI
;
A
#
# COMPACT_ATOMS: atom_id res chain seq x y z
N MET A 1 19.33 1.19 20.38
CA MET A 1 18.11 1.59 19.64
C MET A 1 18.54 1.91 18.22
N ARG A 2 17.69 1.65 17.20
CA ARG A 2 17.98 2.06 15.81
C ARG A 2 18.18 3.58 15.77
N GLU A 3 19.18 4.06 15.02
CA GLU A 3 19.51 5.50 14.90
C GLU A 3 18.56 6.27 13.95
N TYR A 4 17.71 5.53 13.25
CA TYR A 4 16.73 6.04 12.29
C TYR A 4 15.38 5.32 12.44
N ALA A 5 14.30 5.98 12.04
CA ALA A 5 12.95 5.42 12.05
C ALA A 5 12.63 4.64 10.77
N THR A 6 12.92 5.22 9.60
CA THR A 6 12.61 4.67 8.27
C THR A 6 13.83 4.75 7.34
N GLN A 7 13.79 4.05 6.19
CA GLN A 7 14.86 4.21 5.18
C GLN A 7 14.96 5.66 4.67
N MET A 8 13.85 6.41 4.58
CA MET A 8 13.87 7.83 4.22
C MET A 8 14.55 8.68 5.30
N ASP A 9 14.25 8.46 6.57
CA ASP A 9 14.91 9.13 7.70
C ASP A 9 16.41 8.83 7.73
N ALA A 10 16.78 7.56 7.52
CA ALA A 10 18.17 7.14 7.40
C ALA A 10 18.90 7.89 6.27
N ALA A 11 18.29 7.93 5.08
CA ALA A 11 18.87 8.59 3.92
C ALA A 11 19.02 10.11 4.12
N ARG A 12 18.04 10.77 4.75
CA ARG A 12 18.12 12.21 5.09
C ARG A 12 19.22 12.52 6.10
N LYS A 13 19.52 11.59 7.01
CA LYS A 13 20.63 11.67 7.96
C LYS A 13 21.98 11.26 7.38
N GLY A 14 22.03 10.80 6.13
CA GLY A 14 23.25 10.28 5.51
C GLY A 14 23.69 8.90 6.04
N ILE A 15 22.77 8.16 6.68
CA ILE A 15 23.04 6.82 7.22
C ILE A 15 22.92 5.79 6.09
N ILE A 16 24.00 5.04 5.86
CA ILE A 16 24.03 3.95 4.87
C ILE A 16 23.55 2.67 5.54
N THR A 17 22.32 2.25 5.23
CA THR A 17 21.72 1.01 5.74
C THR A 17 22.16 -0.22 4.92
N GLU A 18 22.01 -1.42 5.49
CA GLU A 18 22.29 -2.66 4.76
C GLU A 18 21.27 -2.87 3.62
N GLU A 19 20.02 -2.46 3.83
CA GLU A 19 18.98 -2.50 2.82
C GLU A 19 19.34 -1.60 1.62
N LEU A 20 19.83 -0.38 1.88
CA LEU A 20 20.28 0.54 0.83
C LEU A 20 21.48 -0.03 0.05
N LYS A 21 22.47 -0.63 0.73
CA LYS A 21 23.62 -1.28 0.07
C LYS A 21 23.18 -2.40 -0.88
N LYS A 22 22.30 -3.29 -0.42
CA LYS A 22 21.77 -4.39 -1.23
C LYS A 22 20.99 -3.89 -2.45
N VAL A 23 20.18 -2.85 -2.28
CA VAL A 23 19.44 -2.24 -3.40
C VAL A 23 20.41 -1.61 -4.40
N ALA A 24 21.41 -0.86 -3.93
CA ALA A 24 22.42 -0.26 -4.79
C ALA A 24 23.17 -1.32 -5.63
N GLU A 25 23.58 -2.43 -4.99
CA GLU A 25 24.23 -3.56 -5.67
C GLU A 25 23.35 -4.17 -6.77
N LYS A 26 22.07 -4.47 -6.49
CA LYS A 26 21.12 -5.07 -7.46
C LYS A 26 20.83 -4.16 -8.65
N GLU A 27 20.84 -2.86 -8.42
CA GLU A 27 20.60 -1.83 -9.44
C GLU A 27 21.87 -1.39 -10.15
N HIS A 28 23.04 -1.92 -9.78
CA HIS A 28 24.35 -1.51 -10.29
C HIS A 28 24.61 0.00 -10.11
N MET A 29 24.21 0.54 -8.95
CA MET A 29 24.42 1.92 -8.54
C MET A 29 25.35 1.97 -7.32
N THR A 30 26.00 3.12 -7.11
CA THR A 30 26.71 3.40 -5.86
C THR A 30 25.73 3.83 -4.76
N VAL A 31 26.13 3.68 -3.50
CA VAL A 31 25.29 4.14 -2.36
C VAL A 31 25.14 5.66 -2.36
N GLU A 32 26.15 6.37 -2.83
CA GLU A 32 26.18 7.83 -3.00
C GLU A 32 25.21 8.32 -4.07
N GLU A 33 24.94 7.51 -5.10
CA GLU A 33 23.93 7.80 -6.12
C GLU A 33 22.51 7.51 -5.62
N LEU A 34 22.33 6.47 -4.79
CA LEU A 34 21.01 6.02 -4.34
C LEU A 34 20.47 6.84 -3.15
N ILE A 35 21.33 7.20 -2.20
CA ILE A 35 20.92 7.89 -0.98
C ILE A 35 20.16 9.21 -1.22
N PRO A 36 20.52 10.08 -2.21
CA PRO A 36 19.78 11.30 -2.46
C PRO A 36 18.41 11.03 -3.10
N LEU A 37 18.24 9.89 -3.78
CA LEU A 37 16.94 9.50 -4.36
C LEU A 37 15.97 9.05 -3.28
N VAL A 38 16.47 8.31 -2.28
CA VAL A 38 15.67 7.86 -1.13
C VAL A 38 15.30 9.03 -0.21
N SER A 39 16.24 9.95 0.05
CA SER A 39 16.02 11.07 0.98
C SER A 39 14.94 12.05 0.52
N VAL A 40 14.75 12.20 -0.81
CA VAL A 40 13.74 13.06 -1.43
C VAL A 40 12.50 12.30 -1.92
N GLY A 41 12.41 10.99 -1.66
CA GLY A 41 11.23 10.18 -1.99
C GLY A 41 11.06 9.82 -3.47
N LYS A 42 12.12 9.92 -4.28
CA LYS A 42 12.12 9.43 -5.67
C LYS A 42 12.31 7.92 -5.77
N VAL A 43 12.93 7.33 -4.76
CA VAL A 43 13.06 5.89 -4.56
C VAL A 43 12.58 5.57 -3.16
N VAL A 44 11.87 4.46 -3.01
CA VAL A 44 11.57 3.86 -1.70
C VAL A 44 12.21 2.49 -1.58
N ILE A 45 12.47 2.07 -0.35
CA ILE A 45 12.90 0.72 0.02
C ILE A 45 11.89 0.23 1.06
N CYS A 46 10.91 -0.56 0.62
CA CYS A 46 9.88 -1.09 1.52
C CYS A 46 10.50 -2.19 2.39
N ALA A 47 10.83 -1.86 3.63
CA ALA A 47 11.61 -2.72 4.51
C ALA A 47 11.14 -2.59 5.96
N ASN A 48 9.96 -3.12 6.23
CA ASN A 48 9.44 -3.12 7.59
C ASN A 48 10.44 -3.85 8.49
N LYS A 49 10.78 -3.23 9.62
CA LYS A 49 11.76 -3.76 10.56
C LYS A 49 11.43 -5.17 11.05
N ASN A 50 10.18 -5.60 11.02
CA ASN A 50 9.72 -6.90 11.45
C ASN A 50 9.81 -7.98 10.36
N HIS A 51 10.00 -7.61 9.09
CA HIS A 51 10.16 -8.56 7.99
C HIS A 51 11.62 -9.07 7.90
N LYS A 52 11.94 -10.13 8.64
CA LYS A 52 13.34 -10.55 8.86
C LYS A 52 13.98 -11.32 7.70
N CYS A 53 13.18 -11.97 6.84
CA CYS A 53 13.67 -12.71 5.68
C CYS A 53 13.73 -11.89 4.39
N LEU A 54 13.37 -10.59 4.45
CA LEU A 54 13.31 -9.71 3.29
C LEU A 54 14.65 -9.66 2.53
N ASP A 55 14.56 -9.84 1.22
CA ASP A 55 15.59 -9.51 0.26
C ASP A 55 15.25 -8.15 -0.41
N PRO A 56 15.72 -7.02 0.13
CA PRO A 56 15.15 -5.70 -0.12
C PRO A 56 15.27 -5.27 -1.58
N GLN A 57 14.27 -4.54 -2.05
CA GLN A 57 14.18 -4.00 -3.41
C GLN A 57 13.96 -2.49 -3.36
N GLY A 58 14.55 -1.76 -4.30
CA GLY A 58 14.25 -0.35 -4.51
C GLY A 58 13.11 -0.17 -5.51
N VAL A 59 12.16 0.71 -5.21
CA VAL A 59 11.07 1.08 -6.12
C VAL A 59 11.19 2.57 -6.45
N GLY A 60 11.38 2.87 -7.74
CA GLY A 60 11.47 4.25 -8.24
C GLY A 60 11.78 4.29 -9.73
N SER A 61 11.46 5.41 -10.39
CA SER A 61 11.57 5.57 -11.85
C SER A 61 13.01 5.52 -12.39
N MET A 62 14.00 5.70 -11.51
CA MET A 62 15.43 5.64 -11.86
C MET A 62 16.00 4.22 -11.80
N LEU A 63 15.21 3.23 -11.34
CA LEU A 63 15.62 1.85 -11.13
C LEU A 63 14.96 0.92 -12.15
N LYS A 64 15.35 -0.36 -12.18
CA LYS A 64 14.66 -1.38 -12.97
C LYS A 64 13.16 -1.45 -12.59
N THR A 65 12.28 -1.72 -13.56
CA THR A 65 10.86 -1.94 -13.27
C THR A 65 10.66 -3.14 -12.36
N LYS A 66 9.82 -2.98 -11.33
CA LYS A 66 9.47 -4.02 -10.35
C LYS A 66 8.09 -4.58 -10.64
N ILE A 67 7.88 -5.85 -10.34
CA ILE A 67 6.63 -6.57 -10.59
C ILE A 67 6.05 -7.07 -9.26
N ASN A 68 4.77 -6.79 -9.06
CA ASN A 68 3.97 -7.27 -7.93
C ASN A 68 3.06 -8.42 -8.38
N VAL A 69 2.86 -9.42 -7.51
CA VAL A 69 1.90 -10.51 -7.73
C VAL A 69 0.87 -10.51 -6.60
N ASN A 70 -0.41 -10.48 -6.97
CA ASN A 70 -1.53 -10.53 -6.03
C ASN A 70 -1.91 -11.99 -5.73
N LEU A 71 -1.94 -12.33 -4.45
CA LEU A 71 -2.33 -13.64 -3.93
C LEU A 71 -3.22 -13.45 -2.71
N GLY A 72 -3.71 -14.53 -2.12
CA GLY A 72 -4.48 -14.47 -0.89
C GLY A 72 -5.48 -15.60 -0.74
N VAL A 73 -5.82 -15.86 0.52
CA VAL A 73 -6.77 -16.86 0.96
C VAL A 73 -8.19 -16.40 0.65
N SER A 74 -9.00 -17.29 0.10
CA SER A 74 -10.38 -17.01 -0.28
C SER A 74 -11.36 -17.99 0.36
N ARG A 75 -12.65 -17.78 0.14
CA ARG A 75 -13.67 -18.74 0.58
C ARG A 75 -13.49 -20.11 -0.09
N ASP A 76 -13.03 -20.11 -1.33
CA ASP A 76 -12.94 -21.30 -2.19
C ASP A 76 -11.64 -22.08 -1.98
N CYS A 77 -10.55 -21.40 -1.59
CA CYS A 77 -9.28 -22.03 -1.22
C CYS A 77 -8.76 -21.45 0.10
N LYS A 78 -8.79 -22.27 1.16
CA LYS A 78 -8.43 -21.91 2.54
C LYS A 78 -7.08 -22.45 2.99
N ASP A 79 -6.38 -23.18 2.12
CA ASP A 79 -5.15 -23.88 2.45
C ASP A 79 -3.96 -22.92 2.36
N TYR A 80 -3.41 -22.56 3.52
CA TYR A 80 -2.25 -21.67 3.62
C TYR A 80 -0.98 -22.25 2.99
N ASP A 81 -0.80 -23.57 3.00
CA ASP A 81 0.38 -24.20 2.39
C ASP A 81 0.27 -24.19 0.88
N MET A 82 -0.93 -24.37 0.34
CA MET A 82 -1.19 -24.20 -1.09
C MET A 82 -1.00 -22.74 -1.51
N GLU A 83 -1.46 -21.79 -0.72
CA GLU A 83 -1.27 -20.37 -0.98
C GLU A 83 0.22 -20.01 -0.96
N MET A 84 0.98 -20.51 0.03
CA MET A 84 2.43 -20.30 0.13
C MET A 84 3.20 -20.92 -1.05
N LYS A 85 2.75 -22.05 -1.61
CA LYS A 85 3.35 -22.61 -2.83
C LYS A 85 3.24 -21.63 -4.01
N LYS A 86 2.10 -20.96 -4.18
CA LYS A 86 1.93 -19.93 -5.23
C LYS A 86 2.84 -18.73 -5.00
N VAL A 87 2.99 -18.32 -3.73
CA VAL A 87 3.90 -17.23 -3.33
C VAL A 87 5.32 -17.56 -3.75
N MET A 88 5.83 -18.72 -3.34
CA MET A 88 7.21 -19.11 -3.65
C MET A 88 7.42 -19.33 -5.15
N GLU A 89 6.42 -19.85 -5.87
CA GLU A 89 6.50 -19.97 -7.33
C GLU A 89 6.60 -18.58 -7.99
N ALA A 90 5.77 -17.61 -7.57
CA ALA A 90 5.84 -16.24 -8.08
C ALA A 90 7.20 -15.60 -7.82
N VAL A 91 7.76 -15.79 -6.63
CA VAL A 91 9.12 -15.32 -6.27
C VAL A 91 10.19 -15.98 -7.14
N ASN A 92 10.12 -17.30 -7.35
CA ASN A 92 11.03 -18.04 -8.22
C ASN A 92 10.97 -17.56 -9.68
N MET A 93 9.79 -17.09 -10.12
CA MET A 93 9.58 -16.48 -11.44
C MET A 93 10.02 -15.01 -11.53
N GLY A 94 10.50 -14.41 -10.43
CA GLY A 94 11.03 -13.04 -10.40
C GLY A 94 10.05 -11.97 -9.90
N ALA A 95 9.00 -12.33 -9.16
CA ALA A 95 8.17 -11.36 -8.46
C ALA A 95 9.00 -10.62 -7.38
N HIS A 96 8.90 -9.30 -7.36
CA HIS A 96 9.63 -8.44 -6.42
C HIS A 96 8.78 -8.10 -5.19
N ALA A 97 7.46 -8.13 -5.35
CA ALA A 97 6.49 -7.93 -4.30
C ALA A 97 5.36 -8.95 -4.40
N ILE A 98 4.81 -9.31 -3.25
CA ILE A 98 3.63 -10.12 -3.08
C ILE A 98 2.62 -9.31 -2.29
N MET A 99 1.43 -9.10 -2.84
CA MET A 99 0.33 -8.52 -2.08
C MET A 99 -0.60 -9.61 -1.57
N ASP A 100 -0.75 -9.68 -0.26
CA ASP A 100 -1.76 -10.50 0.41
C ASP A 100 -3.11 -9.77 0.37
N LEU A 101 -3.98 -10.26 -0.52
CA LEU A 101 -5.37 -9.84 -0.70
C LEU A 101 -6.34 -10.86 -0.10
N SER A 102 -5.89 -11.62 0.91
CA SER A 102 -6.74 -12.56 1.64
C SER A 102 -8.03 -11.89 2.06
N SER A 103 -9.14 -12.59 1.81
CA SER A 103 -10.47 -12.03 1.94
C SER A 103 -11.47 -12.93 2.65
N HIS A 104 -10.98 -13.96 3.34
CA HIS A 104 -11.81 -14.86 4.12
C HIS A 104 -11.06 -15.53 5.26
N GLY A 105 -11.75 -15.77 6.37
CA GLY A 105 -11.18 -16.47 7.54
C GLY A 105 -10.21 -15.60 8.34
N ASN A 106 -9.39 -16.23 9.17
CA ASN A 106 -8.33 -15.53 9.89
C ASN A 106 -7.14 -15.32 8.94
N THR A 107 -6.81 -14.06 8.68
CA THR A 107 -5.73 -13.64 7.77
C THR A 107 -4.36 -13.59 8.47
N ILE A 108 -4.34 -13.41 9.80
CA ILE A 108 -3.12 -13.29 10.61
C ILE A 108 -2.14 -14.45 10.39
N PRO A 109 -2.54 -15.73 10.43
CA PRO A 109 -1.60 -16.85 10.29
C PRO A 109 -0.87 -16.83 8.95
N PHE A 110 -1.59 -16.53 7.85
CA PHE A 110 -1.00 -16.48 6.53
C PHE A 110 -0.09 -15.25 6.37
N ARG A 111 -0.55 -14.08 6.82
CA ARG A 111 0.26 -12.85 6.79
C ARG A 111 1.57 -12.98 7.56
N ARG A 112 1.56 -13.59 8.75
CA ARG A 112 2.78 -13.87 9.53
C ARG A 112 3.67 -14.92 8.89
N LYS A 113 3.08 -15.90 8.19
CA LYS A 113 3.85 -16.88 7.42
C LYS A 113 4.59 -16.21 6.27
N LEU A 114 3.92 -15.31 5.54
CA LEU A 114 4.53 -14.53 4.46
C LEU A 114 5.75 -13.74 4.96
N THR A 115 5.61 -12.98 6.04
CA THR A 115 6.69 -12.11 6.56
C THR A 115 7.79 -12.88 7.30
N ALA A 116 7.63 -14.19 7.51
CA ALA A 116 8.63 -15.07 8.08
C ALA A 116 9.39 -15.90 7.03
N GLU A 117 8.78 -16.19 5.88
CA GLU A 117 9.29 -17.17 4.91
C GLU A 117 9.49 -16.62 3.49
N CYS A 118 8.84 -15.50 3.12
CA CYS A 118 8.93 -14.93 1.76
C CYS A 118 10.01 -13.86 1.68
N PRO A 119 10.98 -13.93 0.75
CA PRO A 119 12.00 -12.89 0.64
C PRO A 119 11.57 -11.65 -0.16
N ALA A 120 10.42 -11.68 -0.85
CA ALA A 120 9.91 -10.54 -1.61
C ALA A 120 9.17 -9.55 -0.69
N MET A 121 9.05 -8.28 -1.10
CA MET A 121 8.30 -7.26 -0.34
C MET A 121 6.84 -7.71 -0.14
N ILE A 122 6.31 -7.60 1.08
CA ILE A 122 4.92 -7.97 1.40
C ILE A 122 4.04 -6.73 1.48
N GLY A 123 3.01 -6.70 0.64
CA GLY A 123 1.98 -5.69 0.63
C GLY A 123 0.63 -6.19 1.13
N THR A 124 -0.23 -5.30 1.61
CA THR A 124 -1.61 -5.64 1.97
C THR A 124 -2.56 -4.49 1.69
N VAL A 125 -3.87 -4.75 1.77
CA VAL A 125 -4.91 -3.71 1.75
C VAL A 125 -5.73 -3.79 3.06
N PRO A 126 -5.35 -3.04 4.12
CA PRO A 126 -5.94 -3.16 5.46
C PRO A 126 -7.47 -3.12 5.52
N VAL A 127 -8.12 -2.33 4.65
CA VAL A 127 -9.59 -2.25 4.60
C VAL A 127 -10.27 -3.60 4.33
N TYR A 128 -9.61 -4.53 3.63
CA TYR A 128 -10.17 -5.87 3.40
C TYR A 128 -10.23 -6.65 4.70
N ASP A 129 -9.16 -6.58 5.48
CA ASP A 129 -9.05 -7.29 6.74
C ASP A 129 -9.95 -6.66 7.81
N SER A 130 -10.15 -5.34 7.83
CA SER A 130 -11.08 -4.69 8.78
C SER A 130 -12.48 -5.28 8.76
N VAL A 131 -13.00 -5.64 7.58
CA VAL A 131 -14.35 -6.25 7.47
C VAL A 131 -14.37 -7.68 7.99
N ILE A 132 -13.29 -8.43 7.79
CA ILE A 132 -13.23 -9.87 8.09
C ILE A 132 -12.77 -10.11 9.53
N HIS A 133 -11.79 -9.35 10.00
CA HIS A 133 -11.20 -9.42 11.32
C HIS A 133 -12.24 -9.21 12.42
N TYR A 134 -13.04 -8.15 12.29
CA TYR A 134 -14.06 -7.84 13.29
C TYR A 134 -15.35 -8.66 13.11
N GLN A 135 -15.58 -9.29 11.96
CA GLN A 135 -16.81 -10.02 11.63
C GLN A 135 -18.09 -9.21 11.93
N ARG A 136 -18.02 -7.91 11.65
CA ARG A 136 -19.05 -6.93 11.96
C ARG A 136 -19.59 -6.31 10.67
N ASP A 137 -20.85 -5.86 10.72
CA ASP A 137 -21.43 -5.09 9.64
C ASP A 137 -20.63 -3.81 9.42
N LEU A 138 -20.43 -3.44 8.16
CA LEU A 138 -19.57 -2.33 7.75
C LEU A 138 -19.94 -1.03 8.47
N ASN A 139 -21.23 -0.72 8.62
CA ASN A 139 -21.71 0.49 9.31
C ASN A 139 -21.45 0.51 10.82
N THR A 140 -21.03 -0.61 11.41
CA THR A 140 -20.67 -0.66 12.84
C THR A 140 -19.17 -0.54 13.05
N ILE A 141 -18.35 -0.74 12.02
CA ILE A 141 -16.90 -0.52 12.08
C ILE A 141 -16.65 0.98 12.31
N THR A 142 -15.78 1.31 13.25
CA THR A 142 -15.40 2.69 13.56
C THR A 142 -14.17 3.12 12.77
N ALA A 143 -13.89 4.43 12.70
CA ALA A 143 -12.65 4.91 12.10
C ALA A 143 -11.42 4.27 12.76
N LYS A 144 -11.42 4.15 14.10
CA LYS A 144 -10.34 3.52 14.88
C LYS A 144 -10.14 2.05 14.58
N ASP A 145 -11.22 1.30 14.35
CA ASP A 145 -11.13 -0.10 13.95
C ASP A 145 -10.30 -0.27 12.65
N PHE A 146 -10.41 0.66 11.68
CA PHE A 146 -9.57 0.65 10.48
C PHE A 146 -8.09 0.94 10.79
N ILE A 147 -7.82 1.90 11.66
CA ILE A 147 -6.44 2.29 12.05
C ILE A 147 -5.75 1.16 12.82
N ASP A 148 -6.49 0.46 13.68
CA ASP A 148 -5.98 -0.68 14.44
C ASP A 148 -5.55 -1.83 13.52
N VAL A 149 -6.24 -2.05 12.41
CA VAL A 149 -5.84 -3.04 11.41
C VAL A 149 -4.58 -2.62 10.66
N VAL A 150 -4.38 -1.32 10.38
CA VAL A 150 -3.11 -0.83 9.81
C VAL A 150 -1.95 -1.15 10.74
N ARG A 151 -2.12 -0.93 12.05
CA ARG A 151 -1.11 -1.27 13.06
C ARG A 151 -0.88 -2.77 13.17
N LEU A 152 -1.93 -3.57 13.17
CA LEU A 152 -1.81 -5.03 13.17
C LEU A 152 -0.95 -5.53 11.99
N HIS A 153 -1.17 -4.97 10.80
CA HIS A 153 -0.37 -5.31 9.61
C HIS A 153 1.09 -4.86 9.76
N ALA A 154 1.32 -3.65 10.29
CA ALA A 154 2.66 -3.14 10.55
C ALA A 154 3.42 -3.99 11.58
N GLU A 155 2.75 -4.43 12.65
CA GLU A 155 3.30 -5.33 13.67
C GLU A 155 3.63 -6.71 13.09
N ASP A 156 2.78 -7.24 12.21
CA ASP A 156 2.99 -8.53 11.53
C ASP A 156 4.10 -8.50 10.48
N GLY A 157 4.70 -7.34 10.19
CA GLY A 157 5.86 -7.20 9.30
C GLY A 157 5.52 -6.90 7.84
N VAL A 158 4.33 -6.39 7.55
CA VAL A 158 3.99 -5.94 6.19
C VAL A 158 4.86 -4.76 5.79
N ASP A 159 5.50 -4.81 4.63
CA ASP A 159 6.42 -3.77 4.15
C ASP A 159 5.70 -2.55 3.57
N PHE A 160 4.53 -2.75 2.97
CA PHE A 160 3.71 -1.65 2.48
C PHE A 160 2.21 -1.89 2.59
N VAL A 161 1.45 -0.83 2.83
CA VAL A 161 -0.01 -0.88 2.96
C VAL A 161 -0.68 -0.01 1.91
N THR A 162 -1.63 -0.58 1.16
CA THR A 162 -2.46 0.18 0.24
C THR A 162 -3.60 0.86 1.00
N LEU A 163 -3.55 2.19 1.05
CA LEU A 163 -4.53 3.01 1.75
C LEU A 163 -5.27 3.92 0.77
N HIS A 164 -6.59 3.79 0.75
CA HIS A 164 -7.46 4.55 -0.14
C HIS A 164 -7.80 5.91 0.47
N CYS A 165 -6.78 6.72 0.79
CA CYS A 165 -6.93 8.02 1.44
C CYS A 165 -7.44 9.12 0.47
N GLY A 166 -7.45 8.83 -0.83
CA GLY A 166 -7.72 9.79 -1.88
C GLY A 166 -9.19 10.16 -2.08
N ILE A 167 -10.12 9.38 -1.54
CA ILE A 167 -11.56 9.69 -1.59
C ILE A 167 -12.00 10.45 -0.35
N THR A 168 -12.75 11.52 -0.54
CA THR A 168 -13.31 12.35 0.53
C THR A 168 -14.82 12.47 0.37
N ARG A 169 -15.53 13.06 1.34
CA ARG A 169 -16.97 13.34 1.18
C ARG A 169 -17.28 14.17 -0.07
N LYS A 170 -16.40 15.11 -0.44
CA LYS A 170 -16.51 15.86 -1.70
C LYS A 170 -16.48 14.92 -2.91
N THR A 171 -15.56 13.95 -2.90
CA THR A 171 -15.45 12.94 -3.96
C THR A 171 -16.70 12.09 -4.07
N ILE A 172 -17.37 11.76 -2.95
CA ILE A 172 -18.65 11.03 -2.96
C ILE A 172 -19.72 11.78 -3.74
N GLU A 173 -19.87 13.09 -3.51
CA GLU A 173 -20.84 13.92 -4.24
C GLU A 173 -20.53 13.95 -5.73
N GLN A 174 -19.25 14.06 -6.08
CA GLN A 174 -18.82 14.02 -7.48
C GLN A 174 -19.13 12.68 -8.14
N ILE A 175 -18.83 11.56 -7.49
CA ILE A 175 -19.13 10.22 -8.02
C ILE A 175 -20.64 10.02 -8.18
N LYS A 176 -21.46 10.53 -7.25
CA LYS A 176 -22.93 10.46 -7.37
C LYS A 176 -23.48 11.31 -8.51
N ASN A 177 -22.84 12.45 -8.79
CA ASN A 177 -23.26 13.38 -9.84
C ASN A 177 -22.69 13.03 -11.23
N HIS A 178 -21.52 12.39 -11.29
CA HIS A 178 -20.87 11.98 -12.54
C HIS A 178 -21.33 10.58 -12.95
N LYS A 179 -21.63 10.41 -14.23
CA LYS A 179 -22.11 9.15 -14.79
C LYS A 179 -20.94 8.31 -15.32
N ARG A 180 -20.05 7.87 -14.43
CA ARG A 180 -19.07 6.83 -14.79
C ARG A 180 -19.83 5.60 -15.31
N LYS A 181 -19.29 4.97 -16.34
CA LYS A 181 -19.89 3.77 -16.92
C LYS A 181 -19.75 2.57 -15.98
N MET A 182 -18.62 2.45 -15.28
CA MET A 182 -18.35 1.36 -14.32
C MET A 182 -18.24 1.83 -12.86
N ASN A 183 -18.65 3.06 -12.54
CA ASN A 183 -18.60 3.64 -11.18
C ASN A 183 -17.20 3.46 -10.53
N ILE A 184 -17.16 2.94 -9.29
CA ILE A 184 -15.95 2.61 -8.55
C ILE A 184 -15.67 1.12 -8.76
N VAL A 185 -14.53 0.79 -9.37
CA VAL A 185 -14.09 -0.61 -9.56
C VAL A 185 -13.03 -1.04 -8.54
N SER A 186 -12.50 -0.10 -7.76
CA SER A 186 -11.65 -0.44 -6.63
C SER A 186 -12.48 -1.10 -5.52
N ARG A 187 -12.13 -2.33 -5.15
CA ARG A 187 -12.77 -3.01 -4.01
C ARG A 187 -12.53 -2.21 -2.72
N GLY A 188 -11.30 -1.75 -2.47
CA GLY A 188 -10.97 -0.98 -1.26
C GLY A 188 -11.62 0.39 -1.27
N GLY A 189 -11.57 1.07 -2.42
CA GLY A 189 -12.29 2.32 -2.63
C GLY A 189 -13.80 2.19 -2.41
N SER A 190 -14.41 1.11 -2.91
CA SER A 190 -15.84 0.85 -2.75
C SER A 190 -16.24 0.57 -1.31
N LEU A 191 -15.39 -0.15 -0.54
CA LEU A 191 -15.65 -0.42 0.88
C LEU A 191 -15.61 0.87 1.70
N ILE A 192 -14.60 1.72 1.50
CA ILE A 192 -14.53 3.02 2.19
C ILE A 192 -15.67 3.92 1.75
N PHE A 193 -15.97 4.00 0.45
CA PHE A 193 -17.12 4.75 -0.06
C PHE A 193 -18.45 4.31 0.58
N ALA A 194 -18.68 3.00 0.66
CA ALA A 194 -19.88 2.44 1.28
C ALA A 194 -19.93 2.77 2.77
N TRP A 195 -18.82 2.59 3.48
CA TRP A 195 -18.70 2.94 4.90
C TRP A 195 -19.07 4.41 5.16
N MET A 196 -18.44 5.34 4.43
CA MET A 196 -18.72 6.78 4.54
C MET A 196 -20.18 7.12 4.23
N CYS A 197 -20.80 6.46 3.24
CA CYS A 197 -22.21 6.67 2.92
C CYS A 197 -23.16 6.14 4.02
N MET A 198 -22.79 5.05 4.70
CA MET A 198 -23.61 4.43 5.74
C MET A 198 -23.51 5.15 7.08
N THR A 199 -22.34 5.68 7.42
CA THR A 199 -22.07 6.34 8.71
C THR A 199 -22.22 7.85 8.63
N GLY A 200 -22.04 8.45 7.45
CA GLY A 200 -21.99 9.89 7.27
C GLY A 200 -20.67 10.53 7.70
N GLU A 201 -19.67 9.72 8.05
CA GLU A 201 -18.34 10.16 8.49
C GLU A 201 -17.42 10.48 7.29
N GLU A 202 -16.29 11.16 7.55
CA GLU A 202 -15.22 11.36 6.57
C GLU A 202 -14.35 10.10 6.43
N ASN A 203 -13.63 9.96 5.33
CA ASN A 203 -12.72 8.82 5.10
C ASN A 203 -11.75 8.66 6.28
N PRO A 204 -11.75 7.51 6.96
CA PRO A 204 -10.96 7.33 8.17
C PRO A 204 -9.45 7.40 7.89
N PHE A 205 -9.00 6.95 6.71
CA PHE A 205 -7.59 7.02 6.35
C PHE A 205 -7.14 8.44 5.98
N TYR A 206 -8.07 9.30 5.57
CA TYR A 206 -7.80 10.70 5.28
C TYR A 206 -7.81 11.55 6.58
N GLU A 207 -8.84 11.36 7.40
CA GLU A 207 -9.02 12.10 8.66
C GLU A 207 -7.90 11.78 9.66
N TYR A 208 -7.58 10.49 9.85
CA TYR A 208 -6.58 10.02 10.80
C TYR A 208 -5.21 9.77 10.16
N TYR A 209 -4.92 10.43 9.03
CA TYR A 209 -3.68 10.20 8.28
C TYR A 209 -2.41 10.40 9.13
N ASP A 210 -2.36 11.43 10.00
CA ASP A 210 -1.16 11.66 10.83
C ASP A 210 -0.87 10.54 11.82
N GLU A 211 -1.90 9.88 12.36
CA GLU A 211 -1.76 8.73 13.25
C GLU A 211 -1.29 7.49 12.47
N ILE A 212 -1.79 7.32 11.24
CA ILE A 212 -1.28 6.29 10.33
C ILE A 212 0.19 6.52 10.03
N LEU A 213 0.60 7.77 9.77
CA LEU A 213 1.99 8.10 9.54
C LEU A 213 2.87 7.76 10.75
N ASP A 214 2.37 7.95 11.98
CA ASP A 214 3.11 7.58 13.19
C ASP A 214 3.32 6.06 13.29
N ILE A 215 2.29 5.26 12.95
CA ILE A 215 2.38 3.79 12.85
C ILE A 215 3.41 3.40 11.78
N CYS A 216 3.27 3.96 10.58
CA CYS A 216 4.16 3.64 9.45
C CYS A 216 5.61 4.00 9.76
N ARG A 217 5.85 5.16 10.39
CA ARG A 217 7.17 5.60 10.83
C ARG A 217 7.75 4.69 11.89
N GLU A 218 6.94 4.22 12.84
CA GLU A 218 7.41 3.32 13.90
C GLU A 218 7.97 2.01 13.33
N HIS A 219 7.35 1.47 12.28
CA HIS A 219 7.67 0.15 11.72
C HIS A 219 8.47 0.17 10.41
N ASP A 220 8.70 1.33 9.80
CA ASP A 220 9.24 1.49 8.44
C ASP A 220 8.34 0.87 7.37
N VAL A 221 7.02 1.10 7.50
CA VAL A 221 6.01 0.69 6.50
C VAL A 221 5.86 1.78 5.46
N THR A 222 6.02 1.41 4.19
CA THR A 222 5.74 2.30 3.06
C THR A 222 4.23 2.42 2.84
N ILE A 223 3.72 3.62 2.62
CA ILE A 223 2.33 3.81 2.20
C ILE A 223 2.24 3.67 0.69
N SER A 224 1.41 2.73 0.22
CA SER A 224 0.94 2.72 -1.16
C SER A 224 -0.37 3.50 -1.21
N LEU A 225 -0.35 4.72 -1.71
CA LEU A 225 -1.54 5.55 -1.83
C LEU A 225 -2.42 5.01 -2.95
N GLY A 226 -3.51 4.36 -2.55
CA GLY A 226 -4.39 3.60 -3.43
C GLY A 226 -5.29 4.48 -4.30
N ASP A 227 -5.63 3.96 -5.47
CA ASP A 227 -6.39 4.62 -6.54
C ASP A 227 -7.88 4.22 -6.52
N ALA A 228 -8.62 4.68 -5.50
CA ALA A 228 -10.03 4.30 -5.35
C ALA A 228 -10.87 4.67 -6.58
N CYS A 229 -10.56 5.80 -7.22
CA CYS A 229 -11.20 6.32 -8.40
C CYS A 229 -10.51 5.87 -9.70
N ARG A 230 -9.75 4.78 -9.74
CA ARG A 230 -9.22 4.29 -11.03
C ARG A 230 -10.32 3.96 -12.05
N PRO A 231 -10.06 4.12 -13.36
CA PRO A 231 -11.02 3.80 -14.40
C PRO A 231 -11.17 2.29 -14.59
N GLY A 232 -12.42 1.81 -14.57
CA GLY A 232 -12.78 0.42 -14.86
C GLY A 232 -12.99 0.12 -16.33
N CYS A 233 -13.11 1.15 -17.16
CA CYS A 233 -13.22 1.01 -18.60
C CYS A 233 -12.64 2.24 -19.31
N LEU A 234 -12.37 2.12 -20.61
CA LEU A 234 -11.77 3.19 -21.41
C LEU A 234 -12.58 4.49 -21.42
N ALA A 235 -13.91 4.41 -21.26
CA ALA A 235 -14.78 5.59 -21.24
C ALA A 235 -14.67 6.41 -19.95
N ASP A 236 -14.15 5.80 -18.87
CA ASP A 236 -13.97 6.45 -17.57
C ASP A 236 -12.52 6.95 -17.37
N ALA A 237 -11.64 6.74 -18.36
CA ALA A 237 -10.24 7.12 -18.30
C ALA A 237 -10.06 8.65 -18.25
N SER A 238 -9.13 9.10 -17.41
CA SER A 238 -8.77 10.51 -17.19
C SER A 238 -9.94 11.40 -16.75
N ASP A 239 -10.99 10.83 -16.15
CA ASP A 239 -12.13 11.60 -15.70
C ASP A 239 -11.80 12.48 -14.47
N VAL A 240 -12.72 13.38 -14.13
CA VAL A 240 -12.54 14.32 -13.03
C VAL A 240 -12.30 13.61 -11.69
N CYS A 241 -12.98 12.48 -11.45
CA CYS A 241 -12.84 11.74 -10.20
C CYS A 241 -11.45 11.12 -10.05
N GLN A 242 -10.87 10.59 -11.14
CA GLN A 242 -9.51 10.05 -11.15
C GLN A 242 -8.48 11.16 -10.92
N ILE A 243 -8.58 12.27 -11.65
CA ILE A 243 -7.59 13.35 -11.58
C ILE A 243 -7.65 14.06 -10.22
N GLU A 244 -8.84 14.32 -9.68
CA GLU A 244 -8.97 14.93 -8.35
C GLU A 244 -8.46 14.03 -7.22
N GLU A 245 -8.61 12.71 -7.35
CA GLU A 245 -7.96 11.77 -6.42
C GLU A 245 -6.44 11.90 -6.53
N LEU A 246 -5.88 11.82 -7.74
CA LEU A 246 -4.45 11.89 -7.96
C LEU A 246 -3.80 13.16 -7.38
N VAL A 247 -4.44 14.32 -7.56
CA VAL A 247 -3.97 15.59 -6.97
C VAL A 247 -3.89 15.48 -5.45
N ARG A 248 -4.91 14.91 -4.81
CA ARG A 248 -4.95 14.71 -3.35
C ARG A 248 -3.90 13.71 -2.87
N LEU A 249 -3.64 12.64 -3.63
CA LEU A 249 -2.55 11.72 -3.31
C LEU A 249 -1.19 12.43 -3.34
N GLY A 250 -0.99 13.40 -4.23
CA GLY A 250 0.19 14.27 -4.25
C GLY A 250 0.34 15.14 -2.99
N GLU A 251 -0.75 15.66 -2.45
CA GLU A 251 -0.76 16.41 -1.18
C GLU A 251 -0.42 15.50 0.01
N LEU A 252 -1.05 14.32 0.06
CA LEU A 252 -0.80 13.30 1.10
C LEU A 252 0.62 12.75 1.06
N THR A 253 1.22 12.67 -0.13
CA THR A 253 2.63 12.29 -0.32
C THR A 253 3.56 13.28 0.38
N LYS A 254 3.35 14.59 0.17
CA LYS A 254 4.17 15.63 0.83
C LYS A 254 4.03 15.57 2.35
N ARG A 255 2.80 15.41 2.85
CA ARG A 255 2.52 15.27 4.29
C ARG A 255 3.19 14.02 4.90
N ALA A 256 3.23 12.90 4.17
CA ALA A 256 3.97 11.72 4.61
C ALA A 256 5.48 11.95 4.67
N TRP A 257 6.03 12.62 3.65
CA TRP A 257 7.46 12.97 3.61
C TRP A 257 7.88 13.92 4.72
N GLU A 258 6.99 14.77 5.24
CA GLU A 258 7.27 15.61 6.42
C GLU A 258 7.51 14.77 7.69
N LYS A 259 6.99 13.54 7.75
CA LYS A 259 7.22 12.56 8.82
C LYS A 259 8.22 11.45 8.44
N ASP A 260 9.00 11.65 7.38
CA ASP A 260 9.90 10.66 6.75
C ASP A 260 9.25 9.30 6.43
N VAL A 261 7.94 9.27 6.17
CA VAL A 261 7.26 8.04 5.74
C VAL A 261 7.40 7.89 4.23
N GLN A 262 7.82 6.71 3.80
CA GLN A 262 8.01 6.38 2.39
C GLN A 262 6.65 6.22 1.70
N VAL A 263 6.54 6.66 0.43
CA VAL A 263 5.28 6.64 -0.32
C VAL A 263 5.49 6.12 -1.74
N ILE A 264 4.59 5.25 -2.18
CA ILE A 264 4.34 4.90 -3.58
C ILE A 264 2.92 5.37 -3.91
N VAL A 265 2.68 5.83 -5.13
CA VAL A 265 1.34 6.22 -5.60
C VAL A 265 0.85 5.19 -6.60
N GLU A 266 -0.31 4.59 -6.35
CA GLU A 266 -0.97 3.69 -7.30
C GLU A 266 -1.59 4.49 -8.44
N GLY A 267 -1.62 3.88 -9.61
CA GLY A 267 -2.04 4.51 -10.86
C GLY A 267 -3.10 3.69 -11.58
N PRO A 268 -3.68 4.25 -12.65
CA PRO A 268 -4.93 3.76 -13.23
C PRO A 268 -4.90 2.32 -13.76
N GLY A 269 -6.13 1.80 -13.94
CA GLY A 269 -6.40 0.55 -14.65
C GLY A 269 -6.57 0.76 -16.15
N HIS A 270 -7.83 0.86 -16.61
CA HIS A 270 -8.14 0.85 -18.04
C HIS A 270 -7.90 2.21 -18.69
N MET A 271 -6.82 2.34 -19.45
CA MET A 271 -6.43 3.56 -20.17
C MET A 271 -6.27 3.30 -21.67
N PRO A 272 -6.75 4.18 -22.55
CA PRO A 272 -6.37 4.15 -23.96
C PRO A 272 -4.93 4.69 -24.13
N ILE A 273 -4.23 4.22 -25.18
CA ILE A 273 -2.79 4.49 -25.36
C ILE A 273 -2.45 5.99 -25.41
N ASP A 274 -3.33 6.80 -26.00
CA ASP A 274 -3.16 8.25 -26.14
C ASP A 274 -3.35 9.04 -24.82
N GLN A 275 -3.75 8.36 -23.74
CA GLN A 275 -3.93 8.93 -22.40
C GLN A 275 -2.96 8.37 -21.35
N ILE A 276 -2.03 7.48 -21.73
CA ILE A 276 -0.99 6.95 -20.82
C ILE A 276 0.09 8.01 -20.56
#